data_AF-A0A2V8WKR6-F1
#
_entry.id   AF-A0A2V8WKR6-F1
#
_cell.length_a   1.000
_cell.length_b   1.000
_cell.length_c   1.000
_cell.angle_alpha   90.00
_cell.angle_beta   90.00
_cell.angle_gamma   90.00
#
_symmetry.space_group_name_H-M   'P 1'
#
loop_
_entity.id
_entity.type
_entity.pdbx_description
1 polymer ?
#
loop_
_entity_poly.entity_id
_entity_poly.type
_entity_poly.pdbx_seq_one_letter_code
_entity_poly.pdbx_strand_id
1 'polypeptide(L)'
;GSFTRLEDAIRHHFDVFSSARNYDPLNAGVAADLMVFRGPIDPVIERLDPLLVSPIGLGDQEFRSLIEFVRDGLLDKRAQPEHFRSLVPERVPSGRTPLVFEFEKKLQ
;
A
#
# COMPACT_ATOMS: atom_id res chain seq x y z
N GLY A 1 0.71 -5.46 1.27
CA GLY A 1 1.48 -5.21 0.04
C GLY A 1 0.70 -5.47 -1.23
N SER A 2 -0.63 -5.34 -1.23
CA SER A 2 -1.44 -5.48 -2.45
C SER A 2 -1.55 -4.16 -3.23
N PHE A 3 -1.24 -3.03 -2.60
CA PHE A 3 -1.15 -1.74 -3.27
C PHE A 3 0.22 -1.15 -2.99
N THR A 4 0.85 -0.55 -4.00
CA THR A 4 2.13 0.16 -3.86
C THR A 4 1.97 1.66 -3.71
N ARG A 5 0.75 2.17 -3.91
CA ARG A 5 0.40 3.59 -3.81
C ARG A 5 -0.61 3.81 -2.69
N LEU A 6 -0.38 4.84 -1.89
CA LEU A 6 -1.24 5.19 -0.76
C LEU A 6 -2.67 5.51 -1.22
N GLU A 7 -2.80 6.21 -2.35
CA GLU A 7 -4.09 6.61 -2.92
C GLU A 7 -4.95 5.40 -3.28
N ASP A 8 -4.34 4.37 -3.86
CA ASP A 8 -5.06 3.18 -4.31
C ASP A 8 -5.49 2.31 -3.11
N ALA A 9 -4.64 2.25 -2.08
CA ALA A 9 -4.99 1.63 -0.80
C ALA A 9 -6.16 2.33 -0.11
N ILE A 10 -6.21 3.67 -0.13
CA ILE A 10 -7.33 4.42 0.47
C ILE A 10 -8.60 4.26 -0.37
N ARG A 11 -8.51 4.36 -1.70
CA ARG A 11 -9.67 4.17 -2.59
C ARG A 11 -10.32 2.81 -2.44
N HIS A 12 -9.54 1.76 -2.16
CA HIS A 12 -10.08 0.44 -1.88
C HIS A 12 -11.17 0.46 -0.81
N HIS A 13 -11.03 1.30 0.23
CA HIS A 13 -11.97 1.37 1.33
C HIS A 13 -13.27 2.14 1.02
N PHE A 14 -13.35 2.85 -0.11
CA PHE A 14 -14.57 3.57 -0.49
C PHE A 14 -15.58 2.68 -1.19
N ASP A 15 -15.11 1.64 -1.88
CA ASP A 15 -15.95 0.61 -2.49
C ASP A 15 -15.16 -0.72 -2.48
N VAL A 16 -15.17 -1.36 -1.31
CA VAL A 16 -14.39 -2.59 -1.06
C VAL A 16 -14.83 -3.71 -2.00
N PHE A 17 -16.13 -3.82 -2.25
CA PHE A 17 -16.71 -4.86 -3.11
C PHE A 17 -16.27 -4.71 -4.57
N SER A 18 -16.38 -3.51 -5.14
CA SER A 18 -15.94 -3.25 -6.51
C SER A 18 -14.42 -3.33 -6.63
N SER A 19 -13.70 -2.74 -5.67
CA SER A 19 -12.24 -2.75 -5.68
C SER A 19 -11.68 -4.17 -5.61
N ALA A 20 -12.21 -5.03 -4.74
CA ALA A 20 -11.74 -6.42 -4.61
C ALA A 20 -12.02 -7.25 -5.88
N ARG A 21 -13.20 -7.13 -6.49
CA ARG A 21 -13.56 -7.87 -7.72
C ARG A 21 -12.73 -7.46 -8.92
N ASN A 22 -12.44 -6.16 -9.03
CA ASN A 22 -11.75 -5.59 -10.20
C ASN A 22 -10.25 -5.39 -9.96
N TYR A 23 -9.70 -5.96 -8.88
CA TYR A 23 -8.30 -5.77 -8.51
C TYR A 23 -7.35 -6.42 -9.52
N ASP A 24 -6.44 -5.60 -10.04
CA ASP A 24 -5.34 -6.02 -10.91
C ASP A 24 -3.98 -5.70 -10.25
N PRO A 25 -3.20 -6.72 -9.83
CA PRO A 25 -1.90 -6.51 -9.19
C PRO A 25 -0.88 -5.87 -10.13
N LEU A 26 -1.02 -6.05 -11.45
CA LEU A 26 -0.13 -5.41 -12.43
C LEU A 26 -0.33 -3.90 -12.40
N ASN A 27 -1.58 -3.44 -12.49
CA ASN A 27 -1.93 -2.02 -12.39
C ASN A 27 -1.63 -1.44 -10.99
N ALA A 28 -1.72 -2.26 -9.93
CA ALA A 28 -1.36 -1.86 -8.58
C ALA A 28 0.16 -1.79 -8.34
N GLY A 29 0.98 -2.11 -9.34
CA GLY A 29 2.44 -2.03 -9.29
C GLY A 29 3.11 -3.11 -8.44
N VAL A 30 2.41 -4.20 -8.15
CA VAL A 30 2.95 -5.31 -7.34
C VAL A 30 4.11 -5.98 -8.07
N ALA A 31 5.09 -6.52 -7.35
CA ALA A 31 6.20 -7.25 -7.97
C ALA A 31 5.72 -8.56 -8.62
N ALA A 32 6.33 -8.96 -9.73
CA ALA A 32 5.86 -10.09 -10.54
C ALA A 32 5.80 -11.42 -9.77
N ASP A 33 6.76 -11.64 -8.88
CA ASP A 33 6.85 -12.82 -8.01
C ASP A 33 5.74 -12.88 -6.95
N LEU A 34 5.08 -11.76 -6.66
CA LEU A 34 3.94 -11.67 -5.74
C LEU A 34 2.57 -11.79 -6.44
N MET A 35 2.53 -11.85 -7.78
CA MET A 35 1.27 -11.92 -8.54
C MET A 35 0.73 -13.35 -8.73
N VAL A 36 1.58 -14.36 -8.51
CA VAL A 36 1.41 -15.70 -9.10
C VAL A 36 0.37 -16.59 -8.39
N PHE A 37 0.06 -16.32 -7.12
CA PHE A 37 -0.82 -17.15 -6.30
C PHE A 37 -2.02 -16.37 -5.76
N ARG A 38 -2.97 -16.03 -6.64
CA ARG A 38 -4.25 -15.42 -6.24
C ARG A 38 -5.31 -16.50 -6.08
N GLY A 39 -5.79 -16.68 -4.85
CA GLY A 39 -7.00 -17.47 -4.58
C GLY A 39 -8.25 -16.76 -5.10
N PRO A 40 -9.40 -17.46 -5.16
CA PRO A 40 -10.66 -16.85 -5.53
C PRO A 40 -11.05 -15.77 -4.53
N ILE A 41 -11.53 -14.62 -5.01
CA ILE A 41 -11.89 -13.48 -4.16
C ILE A 41 -13.32 -13.59 -3.61
N ASP A 42 -14.21 -14.31 -4.30
CA ASP A 42 -15.64 -14.39 -3.93
C ASP A 42 -15.89 -14.91 -2.50
N PRO A 43 -15.22 -15.97 -2.01
CA PRO A 43 -15.43 -16.43 -0.62
C PRO A 43 -15.01 -15.41 0.43
N VAL A 44 -14.08 -14.51 0.10
CA VAL A 44 -13.67 -13.41 0.98
C VAL A 44 -14.75 -12.33 0.98
N ILE A 45 -15.26 -11.99 -0.20
CA ILE A 45 -16.32 -10.99 -0.38
C ILE A 45 -17.60 -11.38 0.35
N GLU A 46 -18.00 -12.64 0.29
CA GLU A 46 -19.18 -13.17 0.97
C GLU A 46 -19.14 -13.02 2.50
N ARG A 47 -17.94 -12.85 3.06
CA ARG A 47 -17.71 -12.73 4.51
C ARG A 47 -17.45 -11.29 4.96
N LEU A 48 -17.49 -10.32 4.05
CA LEU A 48 -17.30 -8.91 4.40
C LEU A 48 -18.47 -8.41 5.25
N ASP A 49 -18.15 -7.45 6.11
CA ASP A 49 -19.13 -6.82 6.99
C ASP A 49 -20.21 -6.10 6.15
N PRO A 50 -21.52 -6.33 6.42
CA PRO A 50 -22.60 -5.63 5.74
C PRO A 50 -22.51 -4.10 5.80
N LEU A 51 -21.83 -3.51 6.78
CA LEU A 51 -21.58 -2.06 6.86
C LEU A 51 -20.79 -1.52 5.66
N LEU A 52 -20.05 -2.37 4.96
CA LEU A 52 -19.26 -2.01 3.77
C LEU A 52 -20.08 -2.03 2.47
N VAL A 53 -21.35 -2.46 2.53
CA VAL A 53 -22.21 -2.58 1.33
C VAL A 53 -22.51 -1.23 0.70
N SER A 54 -22.64 -0.18 1.51
CA SER A 54 -22.84 1.17 1.01
C SER A 54 -21.47 1.81 0.70
N PRO A 55 -21.17 2.15 -0.56
CA PRO A 55 -19.95 2.86 -0.89
C PRO A 55 -19.90 4.24 -0.23
N ILE A 56 -18.69 4.70 0.04
CA ILE A 56 -18.43 6.04 0.55
C ILE A 56 -18.10 6.93 -0.65
N GLY A 57 -18.96 7.90 -0.93
CA GLY A 57 -18.68 8.95 -1.91
C GLY A 57 -17.95 10.11 -1.26
N LEU A 58 -16.66 10.30 -1.59
CA LEU A 58 -15.94 11.53 -1.29
C LEU A 58 -15.75 12.36 -2.55
N GLY A 59 -15.86 13.67 -2.44
CA GLY A 59 -15.42 14.59 -3.50
C GLY A 59 -13.90 14.63 -3.63
N ASP A 60 -13.41 15.14 -4.76
CA ASP A 60 -11.97 15.21 -5.04
C ASP A 60 -11.18 16.00 -3.98
N GLN A 61 -11.78 17.04 -3.40
CA GLN A 61 -11.15 17.84 -2.35
C GLN A 61 -11.09 17.07 -1.03
N GLU A 62 -12.15 16.37 -0.65
CA GLU A 62 -12.19 15.56 0.57
C GLU A 62 -11.20 14.40 0.48
N PHE A 63 -11.14 13.73 -0.68
CA PHE A 63 -10.17 12.68 -0.92
C PHE A 63 -8.74 13.23 -0.81
N ARG A 64 -8.42 14.36 -1.45
CA ARG A 64 -7.10 14.99 -1.33
C ARG A 64 -6.74 15.33 0.10
N SER A 65 -7.67 15.90 0.87
CA SER A 65 -7.44 16.22 2.28
C SER A 65 -7.21 14.97 3.14
N LEU A 66 -7.91 13.87 2.83
CA LEU A 66 -7.66 12.58 3.50
C LEU A 66 -6.26 12.03 3.16
N ILE A 67 -5.83 12.11 1.89
CA ILE A 67 -4.47 11.70 1.50
C ILE A 67 -3.44 12.51 2.27
N GLU A 68 -3.56 13.84 2.30
CA GLU A 68 -2.63 14.73 3.02
C GLU A 68 -2.58 14.41 4.52
N PHE A 69 -3.74 14.19 5.15
CA PHE A 69 -3.80 13.81 6.55
C PHE A 69 -3.08 12.48 6.83
N VAL A 70 -3.33 11.44 6.02
CA VAL A 70 -2.71 10.13 6.23
C VAL A 70 -1.22 10.14 5.89
N ARG A 71 -0.84 10.83 4.80
CA ARG A 71 0.54 10.90 4.32
C ARG A 71 1.43 11.74 5.22
N ASP A 72 0.96 12.93 5.59
CA ASP A 72 1.78 13.96 6.23
C ASP A 72 1.36 14.21 7.67
N GLY A 73 0.05 14.22 7.94
CA GLY A 73 -0.51 14.49 9.26
C GLY A 73 -0.24 13.39 10.30
N LEU A 74 -0.18 12.13 9.87
CA LEU A 74 0.09 10.97 10.73
C LEU A 74 1.57 10.52 10.72
N LEU A 75 2.42 11.13 9.88
CA LEU A 75 3.82 10.73 9.77
C LEU A 75 4.62 11.22 10.98
N ASP A 76 5.15 10.28 11.78
CA ASP A 76 6.19 10.61 12.76
C ASP A 76 7.46 11.05 12.01
N LYS A 77 7.94 12.26 12.26
CA LYS A 77 9.17 12.79 11.63
C LYS A 77 10.39 11.90 11.89
N ARG A 78 10.42 11.18 13.01
CA ARG A 78 11.50 10.22 13.31
C ARG A 78 11.42 8.98 12.45
N ALA A 79 10.27 8.71 11.84
CA ALA A 79 10.07 7.60 10.92
C ALA A 79 10.51 7.92 9.48
N GLN A 80 11.10 9.11 9.25
CA GLN A 80 11.64 9.45 7.93
C GLN A 80 12.83 8.56 7.55
N PRO A 81 12.98 8.20 6.26
CA PRO A 81 14.03 7.30 5.77
C PRO A 81 15.45 7.66 6.23
N GLU A 82 15.76 8.95 6.33
CA GLU A 82 17.07 9.49 6.72
C GLU A 82 17.52 8.98 8.08
N HIS A 83 16.57 8.76 9.01
CA HIS A 83 16.84 8.27 10.36
C HIS A 83 17.08 6.75 10.42
N PHE A 84 16.73 6.00 9.37
CA PHE A 84 16.85 4.53 9.33
C PHE A 84 17.90 4.00 8.36
N ARG A 85 18.41 4.83 7.44
CA ARG A 85 19.47 4.43 6.49
C ARG A 85 20.69 3.83 7.20
N SER A 86 21.04 4.36 8.37
CA SER A 86 22.14 3.86 9.20
C SER A 86 21.91 2.48 9.81
N LEU A 87 20.66 2.00 9.85
CA LEU A 87 20.32 0.67 10.37
C LEU A 87 20.54 -0.44 9.33
N VAL A 88 20.69 -0.11 8.05
CA VAL A 88 20.98 -1.11 7.02
C VAL A 88 22.44 -1.51 7.13
N PRO A 89 22.76 -2.77 7.49
CA PRO A 89 24.13 -3.19 7.66
C PRO A 89 24.82 -3.31 6.30
N GLU A 90 26.08 -2.87 6.21
CA GLU A 90 26.89 -3.06 5.00
C GLU A 90 27.14 -4.54 4.69
N ARG A 91 27.17 -5.38 5.73
CA ARG A 91 27.38 -6.84 5.63
C ARG A 91 26.56 -7.56 6.68
N VAL A 92 26.06 -8.74 6.32
CA VAL A 92 25.44 -9.65 7.29
C VAL A 92 26.45 -10.70 7.77
N PRO A 93 26.30 -11.26 8.99
CA PRO A 93 27.27 -12.21 9.57
C PRO A 93 27.57 -13.46 8.72
N SER A 94 26.64 -13.84 7.85
CA SER A 94 26.80 -14.96 6.91
C SER A 94 27.72 -14.64 5.72
N GLY A 95 28.17 -13.40 5.55
CA GLY A 95 28.98 -12.94 4.41
C GLY A 95 28.19 -12.77 3.10
N ARG A 96 26.88 -13.00 3.10
CA ARG A 96 26.00 -12.77 1.93
C ARG A 96 25.77 -11.28 1.70
N THR A 97 25.42 -10.91 0.47
CA THR A 97 24.97 -9.55 0.16
C THR A 97 23.67 -9.25 0.93
N PRO A 98 23.57 -8.10 1.63
CA PRO A 98 22.32 -7.67 2.25
C PRO A 98 21.18 -7.49 1.23
N LEU A 99 19.93 -7.47 1.71
CA LEU A 99 18.79 -7.10 0.87
C LEU A 99 18.95 -5.66 0.37
N VAL A 100 18.40 -5.40 -0.82
CA VAL A 100 18.28 -4.02 -1.33
C VAL A 100 17.07 -3.39 -0.65
N PHE A 101 17.31 -2.34 0.13
CA PHE A 101 16.25 -1.57 0.78
C PHE A 101 15.87 -0.39 -0.10
N GLU A 102 14.56 -0.20 -0.28
CA GLU A 102 14.03 0.98 -0.95
C GLU A 102 14.04 2.17 0.02
N PHE A 103 14.74 3.23 -0.35
CA PHE A 103 14.61 4.56 0.24
C PHE A 103 14.00 5.47 -0.82
N GLU A 104 13.40 6.60 -0.41
CA GLU A 104 12.78 7.54 -1.36
C GLU A 104 13.70 7.81 -2.56
N LYS A 105 13.16 7.62 -3.77
CA LYS A 105 13.80 8.12 -4.99
C LYS A 105 13.84 9.64 -4.85
N LYS A 106 15.05 10.21 -4.75
CA LYS A 106 15.21 11.63 -5.02
C LYS A 106 14.57 11.89 -6.38
N LEU A 107 13.55 12.74 -6.43
CA LEU A 107 13.17 13.42 -7.67
C LEU A 107 14.46 14.07 -8.19
N GLN A 108 14.96 13.56 -9.32
CA GLN A 108 16.00 14.25 -10.10
C GLN A 108 15.37 15.44 -10.80
#